data_AF-A0A1X7MV80-F1
#
_entry.id   AF-A0A1X7MV80-F1
#
_cell.length_a   1.000
_cell.length_b   1.000
_cell.length_c   1.000
_cell.angle_alpha   90.00
_cell.angle_beta   90.00
_cell.angle_gamma   90.00
#
_symmetry.space_group_name_H-M   'P 1'
#
loop_
_entity.id
_entity.type
_entity.pdbx_description
1 polymer ?
#
loop_
_entity_poly.entity_id
_entity_poly.type
_entity_poly.pdbx_seq_one_letter_code
_entity_poly.pdbx_strand_id
1 'polypeptide(L)'
;MTAADKPAPRFKTSLRLVLPGLLAVVVLWGALAQRPPDPAFKPVMADRPVVLPDGRSLHVQRHEVTIAEWNTCHAQKACTLELRARADQDPATTPATGLSYVDVQEYIGWINATTGHDFRLPTADEWDLMAAPVLPDAPDPLFSDPSLSWASAYLTDGVAPRALKPQGSFSTSPEGIADLDGSVWEWTQDCYAGASEGIDPARCPAFFVGGEHLAAVPFLVRDPARGGCAVGTPPAHLGMRLVTDDAF
;
A
#
# COMPACT_ATOMS: atom_id res chain seq x y z
N MET A 1 -26.91 4.90 -82.50
CA MET A 1 -28.00 5.43 -81.67
C MET A 1 -28.60 4.24 -80.94
N THR A 2 -28.68 4.07 -79.63
CA THR A 2 -28.30 4.81 -78.41
C THR A 2 -28.48 3.76 -77.30
N ALA A 3 -27.45 3.43 -76.51
CA ALA A 3 -27.60 2.49 -75.39
C ALA A 3 -28.29 3.21 -74.21
N ALA A 4 -29.36 2.60 -73.67
CA ALA A 4 -30.09 3.10 -72.52
C ALA A 4 -29.37 2.70 -71.23
N ASP A 5 -28.91 3.70 -70.49
CA ASP A 5 -28.22 3.56 -69.21
C ASP A 5 -29.23 3.38 -68.07
N LYS A 6 -29.05 2.36 -67.22
CA LYS A 6 -29.86 2.12 -66.01
C LYS A 6 -29.25 2.87 -64.82
N PRO A 7 -30.03 3.59 -63.99
CA PRO A 7 -29.48 4.26 -62.83
C PRO A 7 -29.27 3.26 -61.66
N ALA A 8 -28.07 3.28 -61.09
CA ALA A 8 -27.75 2.57 -59.84
C ALA A 8 -28.37 3.28 -58.62
N PRO A 9 -28.83 2.53 -57.59
CA PRO A 9 -29.43 3.14 -56.41
C PRO A 9 -28.36 3.79 -55.52
N ARG A 10 -28.44 5.12 -55.38
CA ARG A 10 -27.65 5.88 -54.39
C ARG A 10 -28.24 5.68 -52.99
N PHE A 11 -27.65 4.78 -52.20
CA PHE A 11 -27.85 4.78 -50.76
C PHE A 11 -27.17 6.02 -50.16
N LYS A 12 -27.96 7.05 -49.85
CA LYS A 12 -27.53 8.17 -49.02
C LYS A 12 -27.60 7.74 -47.56
N THR A 13 -26.55 7.10 -47.04
CA THR A 13 -26.41 6.87 -45.61
C THR A 13 -26.28 8.23 -44.93
N SER A 14 -27.30 8.62 -44.17
CA SER A 14 -27.33 9.91 -43.48
C SER A 14 -26.25 9.95 -42.39
N LEU A 15 -25.19 10.72 -42.64
CA LEU A 15 -24.08 10.96 -41.70
C LEU A 15 -24.54 11.47 -40.32
N ARG A 16 -25.76 12.00 -40.22
CA ARG A 16 -26.36 12.53 -38.98
C ARG A 16 -26.74 11.48 -37.93
N LEU A 17 -26.86 10.20 -38.30
CA LEU A 17 -27.19 9.11 -37.35
C LEU A 17 -25.96 8.31 -36.90
N VAL A 18 -24.82 8.44 -37.61
CA VAL A 18 -23.59 7.70 -37.34
C VAL A 18 -22.89 8.24 -36.09
N LEU A 19 -22.83 9.56 -35.93
CA LEU A 19 -22.16 10.22 -34.80
C LEU A 19 -22.81 9.94 -33.42
N PRO A 20 -24.14 10.10 -33.23
CA PRO A 20 -24.79 9.77 -31.96
C PRO A 20 -24.81 8.25 -31.68
N GLY A 21 -24.88 7.41 -32.72
CA GLY A 21 -24.78 5.96 -32.58
C GLY A 21 -23.40 5.49 -32.10
N LEU A 22 -22.31 6.06 -32.65
CA LEU A 22 -20.94 5.79 -32.18
C LEU A 22 -20.70 6.27 -30.76
N LEU A 23 -21.19 7.46 -30.39
CA LEU A 23 -21.09 7.95 -29.01
C LEU A 23 -21.85 7.05 -28.02
N ALA A 24 -23.07 6.62 -28.36
CA ALA A 24 -23.85 5.72 -27.52
C ALA A 24 -23.17 4.35 -27.34
N VAL A 25 -22.58 3.81 -28.40
CA VAL A 25 -21.83 2.54 -28.34
C VAL A 25 -20.55 2.68 -27.52
N VAL A 26 -19.81 3.79 -27.62
CA VAL A 26 -18.59 4.03 -26.81
C VAL A 26 -18.93 4.22 -25.33
N VAL A 27 -20.02 4.93 -25.01
CA VAL A 27 -20.48 5.11 -23.62
C VAL A 27 -20.99 3.80 -23.02
N LEU A 28 -21.74 3.01 -23.78
CA LEU A 28 -22.19 1.68 -23.35
C LEU A 28 -21.01 0.71 -23.16
N TRP A 29 -20.01 0.72 -24.05
CA TRP A 29 -18.80 -0.08 -23.87
C TRP A 29 -17.95 0.40 -22.69
N GLY A 30 -17.81 1.71 -22.47
CA GLY A 30 -17.10 2.27 -21.32
C GLY A 30 -17.76 1.91 -19.98
N ALA A 31 -19.10 1.89 -19.93
CA ALA A 31 -19.85 1.50 -18.75
C ALA A 31 -19.87 -0.04 -18.52
N LEU A 32 -19.88 -0.85 -19.57
CA LEU A 32 -19.79 -2.32 -19.47
C LEU A 32 -18.35 -2.84 -19.22
N ALA A 33 -17.33 -2.02 -19.47
CA ALA A 33 -15.93 -2.38 -19.23
C ALA A 33 -15.51 -2.21 -17.75
N GLN A 34 -16.27 -1.47 -16.96
CA GLN A 34 -16.05 -1.38 -15.51
C GLN A 34 -16.64 -2.63 -14.87
N ARG A 35 -15.77 -3.56 -14.48
CA ARG A 35 -16.19 -4.72 -13.67
C ARG A 35 -16.81 -4.18 -12.38
N PRO A 36 -17.97 -4.72 -11.96
CA PRO A 36 -18.55 -4.34 -10.68
C PRO A 36 -17.56 -4.67 -9.55
N PRO A 37 -17.57 -3.90 -8.45
CA PRO A 37 -16.74 -4.20 -7.30
C PRO A 37 -16.93 -5.63 -6.82
N ASP A 38 -15.83 -6.34 -6.59
CA ASP A 38 -15.84 -7.73 -6.11
C ASP A 38 -15.42 -7.75 -4.63
N PRO A 39 -16.36 -8.01 -3.71
CA PRO A 39 -16.08 -8.03 -2.27
C PRO A 39 -15.18 -9.20 -1.87
N ALA A 40 -14.93 -10.19 -2.73
CA ALA A 40 -14.03 -11.30 -2.43
C ALA A 40 -12.56 -10.87 -2.23
N PHE A 41 -12.18 -9.69 -2.76
CA PHE A 41 -10.84 -9.14 -2.58
C PHE A 41 -10.71 -8.26 -1.34
N LYS A 42 -11.78 -8.10 -0.55
CA LYS A 42 -11.71 -7.33 0.71
C LYS A 42 -10.73 -8.03 1.67
N PRO A 43 -9.73 -7.30 2.19
CA PRO A 43 -8.79 -7.87 3.14
C PRO A 43 -9.47 -8.19 4.47
N VAL A 44 -8.85 -9.07 5.25
CA VAL A 44 -9.27 -9.33 6.63
C VAL A 44 -8.88 -8.13 7.50
N MET A 45 -9.87 -7.48 8.10
CA MET A 45 -9.67 -6.32 8.98
C MET A 45 -9.47 -6.75 10.44
N ALA A 46 -8.88 -5.87 11.24
CA ALA A 46 -8.75 -6.00 12.68
C ALA A 46 -10.13 -6.08 13.36
N ASP A 47 -10.16 -6.63 14.58
CA ASP A 47 -11.40 -6.94 15.30
C ASP A 47 -12.16 -5.67 15.71
N ARG A 48 -11.45 -4.56 15.91
CA ARG A 48 -12.00 -3.25 16.27
C ARG A 48 -11.22 -2.14 15.55
N PRO A 49 -11.85 -0.97 15.28
CA PRO A 49 -11.11 0.18 14.77
C PRO A 49 -10.20 0.79 15.84
N VAL A 50 -9.12 1.40 15.40
CA VAL A 50 -8.28 2.29 16.24
C VAL A 50 -9.01 3.63 16.36
N VAL A 51 -9.17 4.14 17.58
CA VAL A 51 -9.79 5.45 17.82
C VAL A 51 -8.70 6.51 17.85
N LEU A 52 -8.70 7.40 16.86
CA LEU A 52 -7.72 8.48 16.75
C LEU A 52 -8.00 9.61 17.75
N PRO A 53 -7.00 10.46 18.11
CA PRO A 53 -7.18 11.54 19.08
C PRO A 53 -8.27 12.56 18.72
N ASP A 54 -8.58 12.71 17.44
CA ASP A 54 -9.65 13.57 16.93
C ASP A 54 -11.05 12.91 16.95
N GLY A 55 -11.13 11.66 17.41
CA GLY A 55 -12.35 10.87 17.52
C GLY A 55 -12.71 10.07 16.26
N ARG A 56 -11.94 10.16 15.17
CA ARG A 56 -12.14 9.32 13.99
C ARG A 56 -11.80 7.86 14.29
N SER A 57 -12.46 6.96 13.56
CA SER A 57 -12.19 5.52 13.60
C SER A 57 -11.34 5.14 12.40
N LEU A 58 -10.20 4.51 12.63
CA LEU A 58 -9.33 3.97 11.60
C LEU A 58 -9.51 2.45 11.56
N HIS A 59 -10.00 1.94 10.43
CA HIS A 59 -10.12 0.51 10.19
C HIS A 59 -8.83 -0.01 9.57
N VAL A 60 -8.18 -0.97 10.24
CA VAL A 60 -6.84 -1.44 9.88
C VAL A 60 -6.89 -2.90 9.42
N GLN A 61 -6.17 -3.23 8.36
CA GLN A 61 -5.99 -4.61 7.93
C GLN A 61 -5.27 -5.42 9.02
N ARG A 62 -5.77 -6.62 9.32
CA ARG A 62 -5.31 -7.44 10.45
C ARG A 62 -3.83 -7.83 10.36
N HIS A 63 -3.36 -8.19 9.18
CA HIS A 63 -1.98 -8.56 8.87
C HIS A 63 -1.46 -7.71 7.70
N GLU A 64 -0.16 -7.71 7.46
CA GLU A 64 0.40 -7.14 6.23
C GLU A 64 -0.19 -7.83 4.99
N VAL A 65 -0.17 -7.13 3.86
CA VAL A 65 -0.50 -7.73 2.57
C VAL A 65 0.44 -8.92 2.32
N THR A 66 -0.12 -10.07 1.95
CA THR A 66 0.61 -11.31 1.68
C THR A 66 1.08 -11.43 0.24
N ILE A 67 2.04 -12.33 -0.03
CA ILE A 67 2.48 -12.65 -1.39
C ILE A 67 1.31 -13.11 -2.27
N ALA A 68 0.37 -13.90 -1.74
CA ALA A 68 -0.80 -14.37 -2.49
C ALA A 68 -1.76 -13.22 -2.84
N GLU A 69 -2.04 -12.32 -1.89
CA GLU A 69 -2.86 -11.14 -2.13
C GLU A 69 -2.19 -10.22 -3.17
N TRP A 70 -0.89 -9.96 -3.02
CA TRP A 70 -0.10 -9.19 -3.99
C TRP A 70 -0.16 -9.80 -5.40
N ASN A 71 0.11 -11.11 -5.51
CA ASN A 71 0.18 -11.78 -6.80
C ASN A 71 -1.19 -11.88 -7.49
N THR A 72 -2.29 -11.66 -6.77
CA THR A 72 -3.60 -11.47 -7.38
C THR A 72 -3.65 -10.17 -8.21
N CYS A 73 -3.12 -9.08 -7.66
CA CYS A 73 -2.95 -7.81 -8.41
C CYS A 73 -2.08 -8.00 -9.65
N HIS A 74 -0.95 -8.71 -9.51
CA HIS A 74 -0.07 -9.02 -10.64
C HIS A 74 -0.74 -9.91 -11.69
N ALA A 75 -1.48 -10.94 -11.29
CA ALA A 75 -2.22 -11.81 -12.21
C ALA A 75 -3.29 -11.05 -13.01
N GLN A 76 -3.86 -9.99 -12.42
CA GLN A 76 -4.75 -9.05 -13.09
C GLN A 76 -4.04 -7.97 -13.93
N LYS A 77 -2.70 -8.00 -13.96
CA LYS A 77 -1.82 -7.07 -14.69
C LYS A 77 -1.89 -5.62 -14.20
N ALA A 78 -2.36 -5.41 -12.97
CA ALA A 78 -2.42 -4.09 -12.36
C ALA A 78 -1.13 -3.76 -11.57
N CYS A 79 -0.48 -4.77 -10.99
CA CYS A 79 0.84 -4.65 -10.37
C CYS A 79 1.92 -5.22 -11.30
N THR A 80 3.01 -4.49 -11.48
CA THR A 80 4.12 -4.84 -12.37
C THR A 80 5.00 -5.94 -11.78
N LEU A 81 5.20 -5.91 -10.45
CA LEU A 81 6.09 -6.83 -9.74
C LEU A 81 5.38 -8.16 -9.44
N GLU A 82 5.99 -9.28 -9.84
CA GLU A 82 5.63 -10.62 -9.35
C GLU A 82 6.49 -10.95 -8.12
N LEU A 83 5.85 -11.36 -7.03
CA LEU A 83 6.55 -11.84 -5.84
C LEU A 83 6.66 -13.36 -5.83
N ARG A 84 7.79 -13.87 -5.33
CA ARG A 84 8.03 -15.32 -5.23
C ARG A 84 8.33 -15.68 -3.79
N ALA A 85 7.49 -16.55 -3.22
CA ALA A 85 7.81 -17.19 -1.94
C ALA A 85 8.99 -18.16 -2.12
N ARG A 86 9.80 -18.31 -1.08
CA ARG A 86 10.81 -19.38 -1.02
C ARG A 86 10.13 -20.74 -0.91
N ALA A 87 10.88 -21.81 -1.22
CA ALA A 87 10.33 -23.18 -1.22
C ALA A 87 9.79 -23.63 0.15
N ASP A 88 10.28 -23.04 1.24
CA ASP A 88 9.88 -23.29 2.63
C ASP A 88 8.80 -22.32 3.14
N GLN A 89 8.26 -21.46 2.28
CA GLN A 89 7.28 -20.43 2.61
C GLN A 89 5.94 -20.70 1.92
N ASP A 90 4.85 -20.42 2.64
CA ASP A 90 3.50 -20.41 2.06
C ASP A 90 3.15 -18.98 1.59
N PRO A 91 2.92 -18.73 0.29
CA PRO A 91 2.53 -17.42 -0.22
C PRO A 91 1.28 -16.83 0.44
N ALA A 92 0.36 -17.67 0.94
CA ALA A 92 -0.90 -17.23 1.54
C ALA A 92 -0.74 -16.62 2.95
N THR A 93 0.39 -16.88 3.60
CA THR A 93 0.68 -16.37 4.96
C THR A 93 1.98 -15.59 5.01
N THR A 94 2.78 -15.59 3.95
CA THR A 94 4.03 -14.84 3.92
C THR A 94 3.75 -13.39 3.52
N PRO A 95 4.19 -12.39 4.31
CA PRO A 95 4.06 -10.99 3.94
C PRO A 95 4.75 -10.66 2.60
N ALA A 96 4.09 -9.85 1.79
CA ALA A 96 4.62 -9.27 0.57
C ALA A 96 5.70 -8.25 0.94
N THR A 97 6.95 -8.60 0.66
CA THR A 97 8.10 -7.78 0.99
C THR A 97 8.99 -7.53 -0.22
N GLY A 98 9.90 -6.57 -0.11
CA GLY A 98 10.71 -6.12 -1.24
C GLY A 98 9.93 -5.12 -2.12
N LEU A 99 9.01 -4.38 -1.51
CA LEU A 99 8.15 -3.42 -2.18
C LEU A 99 8.73 -2.01 -2.07
N SER A 100 8.76 -1.28 -3.18
CA SER A 100 9.00 0.16 -3.16
C SER A 100 7.68 0.90 -2.97
N TYR A 101 7.75 2.18 -2.60
CA TYR A 101 6.55 3.01 -2.48
C TYR A 101 5.76 3.03 -3.80
N VAL A 102 6.45 3.07 -4.95
CA VAL A 102 5.80 3.04 -6.27
C VAL A 102 5.01 1.75 -6.49
N ASP A 103 5.58 0.60 -6.12
CA ASP A 103 4.89 -0.69 -6.26
C ASP A 103 3.63 -0.70 -5.37
N VAL A 104 3.75 -0.20 -4.13
CA VAL A 104 2.64 -0.13 -3.18
C VAL A 104 1.47 0.72 -3.73
N GLN A 105 1.76 1.82 -4.42
CA GLN A 105 0.73 2.64 -5.05
C GLN A 105 0.00 1.91 -6.20
N GLU A 106 0.66 1.02 -6.94
CA GLU A 106 -0.01 0.17 -7.93
C GLU A 106 -1.05 -0.73 -7.26
N TYR A 107 -0.69 -1.34 -6.12
CA TYR A 107 -1.59 -2.20 -5.35
C TYR A 107 -2.78 -1.43 -4.78
N ILE A 108 -2.56 -0.23 -4.22
CA ILE A 108 -3.63 0.65 -3.71
C ILE A 108 -4.60 1.04 -4.82
N GLY A 109 -4.08 1.44 -5.98
CA GLY A 109 -4.92 1.75 -7.14
C GLY A 109 -5.77 0.57 -7.58
N TRP A 110 -5.17 -0.63 -7.61
CA TRP A 110 -5.88 -1.86 -7.97
C TRP A 110 -6.94 -2.27 -6.96
N ILE A 111 -6.63 -2.28 -5.65
CA ILE A 111 -7.57 -2.76 -4.63
C ILE A 111 -8.79 -1.85 -4.53
N ASN A 112 -8.60 -0.53 -4.63
CA ASN A 112 -9.70 0.44 -4.62
C ASN A 112 -10.57 0.31 -5.87
N ALA A 113 -9.97 0.18 -7.06
CA ALA A 113 -10.71 -0.04 -8.29
C ALA A 113 -11.49 -1.37 -8.27
N THR A 114 -10.95 -2.40 -7.61
CA THR A 114 -11.52 -3.75 -7.57
C THR A 114 -12.62 -3.88 -6.52
N THR A 115 -12.48 -3.23 -5.37
CA THR A 115 -13.41 -3.37 -4.24
C THR A 115 -14.40 -2.21 -4.12
N GLY A 116 -14.13 -1.08 -4.78
CA GLY A 116 -14.93 0.14 -4.65
C GLY A 116 -14.80 0.83 -3.29
N HIS A 117 -13.85 0.40 -2.46
CA HIS A 117 -13.52 1.02 -1.17
C HIS A 117 -12.38 2.04 -1.30
N ASP A 118 -12.20 2.85 -0.27
CA ASP A 118 -11.10 3.82 -0.17
C ASP A 118 -10.03 3.32 0.80
N PHE A 119 -9.20 2.38 0.34
CA PHE A 119 -8.00 1.97 1.08
C PHE A 119 -6.83 2.90 0.78
N ARG A 120 -6.00 3.09 1.80
CA ARG A 120 -4.75 3.86 1.73
C ARG A 120 -3.70 3.25 2.65
N LEU A 121 -2.49 3.82 2.61
CA LEU A 121 -1.51 3.61 3.67
C LEU A 121 -1.90 4.41 4.91
N PRO A 122 -1.52 3.96 6.11
CA PRO A 122 -1.61 4.81 7.30
C PRO A 122 -0.72 6.04 7.13
N THR A 123 -1.06 7.10 7.83
CA THR A 123 -0.09 8.16 8.13
C THR A 123 0.97 7.65 9.11
N ALA A 124 2.10 8.34 9.20
CA ALA A 124 3.13 8.03 10.20
C ALA A 124 2.55 8.11 11.63
N ASP A 125 1.76 9.14 11.93
CA ASP A 125 1.11 9.30 13.24
C ASP A 125 0.06 8.20 13.51
N GLU A 126 -0.75 7.84 12.50
CA GLU A 126 -1.69 6.71 12.63
C GLU A 126 -0.96 5.38 12.87
N TRP A 127 0.17 5.16 12.19
CA TRP A 127 1.00 3.98 12.35
C TRP A 127 1.57 3.89 13.78
N ASP A 128 2.16 4.98 14.27
CA ASP A 128 2.70 5.06 15.63
C ASP A 128 1.62 4.78 16.69
N LEU A 129 0.43 5.35 16.50
CA LEU A 129 -0.70 5.14 17.42
C LEU A 129 -1.16 3.69 17.47
N MET A 130 -1.29 3.03 16.31
CA MET A 130 -1.75 1.64 16.27
C MET A 130 -0.68 0.64 16.74
N ALA A 131 0.61 0.97 16.60
CA ALA A 131 1.74 0.15 17.02
C ALA A 131 2.10 0.29 18.50
N ALA A 132 1.85 1.47 19.10
CA ALA A 132 2.21 1.77 20.49
C ALA A 132 1.86 0.68 21.53
N PRO A 133 0.73 -0.04 21.47
CA PRO A 133 0.40 -1.06 22.47
C PRO A 133 1.29 -2.31 22.46
N VAL A 134 2.03 -2.56 21.37
CA VAL A 134 2.82 -3.78 21.17
C VAL A 134 4.31 -3.51 20.93
N LEU A 135 4.67 -2.27 20.59
CA LEU A 135 6.08 -1.88 20.50
C LEU A 135 6.74 -1.88 21.89
N PRO A 136 8.04 -2.23 21.95
CA PRO A 136 8.79 -2.14 23.21
C PRO A 136 8.85 -0.69 23.70
N ASP A 137 8.91 -0.53 25.02
CA ASP A 137 9.15 0.78 25.63
C ASP A 137 10.45 1.39 25.09
N ALA A 138 10.45 2.70 24.90
CA ALA A 138 11.65 3.42 24.50
C ALA A 138 12.77 3.15 25.53
N PRO A 139 13.99 2.80 25.07
CA PRO A 139 15.07 2.49 25.98
C PRO A 139 15.44 3.71 26.82
N ASP A 140 15.87 3.47 28.06
CA ASP A 140 16.35 4.53 28.94
C ASP A 140 17.48 5.33 28.26
N PRO A 141 17.49 6.67 28.40
CA PRO A 141 18.55 7.49 27.83
C PRO A 141 19.92 7.05 28.36
N LEU A 142 20.85 6.74 27.45
CA LEU A 142 22.22 6.39 27.82
C LEU A 142 22.96 7.53 28.52
N PHE A 143 22.54 8.76 28.23
CA PHE A 143 23.13 9.98 28.76
C PHE A 143 22.03 10.90 29.29
N SER A 144 22.33 11.60 30.38
CA SER A 144 21.46 12.64 30.94
C SER A 144 21.52 13.95 30.16
N ASP A 145 22.53 14.14 29.30
CA ASP A 145 22.64 15.29 28.41
C ASP A 145 21.63 15.16 27.24
N PRO A 146 20.66 16.07 27.12
CA PRO A 146 19.66 16.01 26.04
C PRO A 146 20.26 16.03 24.63
N SER A 147 21.44 16.61 24.45
CA SER A 147 22.13 16.67 23.15
C SER A 147 22.66 15.31 22.69
N LEU A 148 22.71 14.32 23.59
CA LEU A 148 23.15 12.96 23.32
C LEU A 148 21.99 11.95 23.29
N SER A 149 20.74 12.42 23.33
CA SER A 149 19.55 11.57 23.25
C SER A 149 19.53 10.66 22.01
N TRP A 150 20.08 11.13 20.89
CA TRP A 150 20.20 10.37 19.64
C TRP A 150 21.00 9.07 19.80
N ALA A 151 21.93 9.00 20.76
CA ALA A 151 22.80 7.83 20.94
C ALA A 151 22.01 6.60 21.40
N SER A 152 20.91 6.80 22.14
CA SER A 152 20.04 5.70 22.60
C SER A 152 19.31 5.02 21.43
N ALA A 153 19.14 5.71 20.29
CA ALA A 153 18.56 5.14 19.07
C ALA A 153 19.48 4.11 18.37
N TYR A 154 20.73 3.95 18.84
CA TYR A 154 21.67 2.94 18.36
C TYR A 154 21.77 1.73 19.29
N LEU A 155 20.91 1.65 20.32
CA LEU A 155 20.80 0.45 21.13
C LEU A 155 20.20 -0.70 20.32
N THR A 156 20.88 -1.85 20.35
CA THR A 156 20.49 -3.05 19.57
C THR A 156 19.89 -4.15 20.44
N ASP A 157 19.70 -3.90 21.74
CA ASP A 157 19.05 -4.86 22.63
C ASP A 157 17.54 -4.84 22.37
N GLY A 158 16.93 -6.03 22.25
CA GLY A 158 15.49 -6.16 21.96
C GLY A 158 15.08 -6.03 20.49
N VAL A 159 16.04 -5.98 19.54
CA VAL A 159 15.76 -5.96 18.10
C VAL A 159 14.97 -7.21 17.70
N ALA A 160 13.86 -7.02 17.00
CA ALA A 160 13.03 -8.11 16.52
C ALA A 160 13.85 -9.01 15.58
N PRO A 161 13.60 -10.34 15.57
CA PRO A 161 14.25 -11.25 14.64
C PRO A 161 14.15 -10.72 13.19
N ARG A 162 15.30 -10.40 12.58
CA ARG A 162 15.37 -9.87 11.21
C ARG A 162 14.88 -10.82 10.10
N ALA A 163 14.57 -12.07 10.44
CA ALA A 163 14.15 -13.05 9.47
C ALA A 163 12.64 -12.93 9.23
N LEU A 164 12.24 -12.73 7.96
CA LEU A 164 10.84 -12.76 7.55
C LEU A 164 10.11 -13.98 8.13
N LYS A 165 8.99 -13.72 8.80
CA LYS A 165 8.09 -14.73 9.37
C LYS A 165 6.73 -14.72 8.64
N PRO A 166 5.98 -15.82 8.71
CA PRO A 166 4.56 -15.81 8.34
C PRO A 166 3.78 -14.80 9.20
N GLN A 167 2.69 -14.25 8.69
CA GLN A 167 1.76 -13.43 9.44
C GLN A 167 1.25 -14.14 10.70
N GLY A 168 0.99 -13.38 11.75
CA GLY A 168 0.57 -13.82 13.08
C GLY A 168 1.70 -14.43 13.91
N SER A 169 2.97 -14.13 13.60
CA SER A 169 4.12 -14.69 14.32
C SER A 169 4.56 -13.85 15.50
N PHE A 170 4.12 -12.59 15.59
CA PHE A 170 4.47 -11.66 16.66
C PHE A 170 3.24 -11.23 17.46
N SER A 171 3.33 -10.11 18.17
CA SER A 171 2.29 -9.65 19.08
C SER A 171 1.03 -9.24 18.32
N THR A 172 -0.09 -9.17 19.04
CA THR A 172 -1.37 -8.66 18.53
C THR A 172 -1.88 -7.56 19.44
N SER A 173 -2.22 -6.41 18.86
CA SER A 173 -2.74 -5.25 19.59
C SER A 173 -4.13 -5.52 20.19
N PRO A 174 -4.61 -4.70 21.14
CA PRO A 174 -5.97 -4.80 21.67
C PRO A 174 -7.10 -4.71 20.62
N GLU A 175 -6.83 -4.01 19.52
CA GLU A 175 -7.71 -3.85 18.36
C GLU A 175 -7.70 -5.08 17.44
N GLY A 176 -6.75 -5.99 17.64
CA GLY A 176 -6.58 -7.21 16.87
C GLY A 176 -5.60 -7.09 15.71
N ILE A 177 -4.75 -6.07 15.69
CA ILE A 177 -3.74 -5.88 14.63
C ILE A 177 -2.50 -6.68 15.00
N ALA A 178 -2.03 -7.55 14.10
CA ALA A 178 -0.88 -8.41 14.35
C ALA A 178 0.38 -7.91 13.64
N ASP A 179 1.54 -8.30 14.20
CA ASP A 179 2.88 -8.19 13.61
C ASP A 179 3.47 -6.77 13.49
N LEU A 180 2.91 -5.80 14.21
CA LEU A 180 3.46 -4.44 14.28
C LEU A 180 4.85 -4.38 14.94
N ASP A 181 5.23 -5.41 15.72
CA ASP A 181 6.51 -5.56 16.42
C ASP A 181 7.50 -6.52 15.72
N GLY A 182 7.30 -6.85 14.43
CA GLY A 182 8.35 -7.48 13.61
C GLY A 182 7.83 -8.21 12.38
N SER A 183 8.63 -8.66 11.41
CA SER A 183 9.96 -8.19 10.98
C SER A 183 9.84 -7.30 9.73
N VAL A 184 8.60 -7.00 9.35
CA VAL A 184 8.27 -6.21 8.16
C VAL A 184 8.06 -4.78 8.60
N TRP A 185 8.69 -3.88 7.87
CA TRP A 185 8.46 -2.46 8.00
C TRP A 185 7.44 -2.05 6.96
N GLU A 186 6.53 -1.17 7.35
CA GLU A 186 5.34 -0.84 6.59
C GLU A 186 5.43 0.58 6.04
N TRP A 187 5.23 0.75 4.74
CA TRP A 187 5.15 2.09 4.13
C TRP A 187 3.99 2.90 4.72
N THR A 188 4.24 4.18 5.01
CA THR A 188 3.22 5.17 5.36
C THR A 188 3.11 6.22 4.25
N GLN A 189 2.03 7.02 4.25
CA GLN A 189 1.80 8.02 3.20
C GLN A 189 2.51 9.37 3.43
N ASP A 190 3.17 9.54 4.58
CA ASP A 190 3.79 10.81 4.95
C ASP A 190 5.12 11.02 4.24
N CYS A 191 5.23 12.19 3.60
CA CYS A 191 6.42 12.58 2.87
C CYS A 191 7.54 13.02 3.82
N TYR A 192 8.74 12.47 3.62
CA TYR A 192 9.97 12.99 4.21
C TYR A 192 10.71 13.91 3.24
N ALA A 193 10.66 15.21 3.53
CA ALA A 193 11.31 16.26 2.75
C ALA A 193 12.69 16.71 3.29
N GLY A 194 13.15 16.13 4.40
CA GLY A 194 14.35 16.58 5.12
C GLY A 194 14.25 18.03 5.56
N ALA A 195 15.34 18.80 5.42
CA ALA A 195 15.40 20.22 5.79
C ALA A 195 14.76 21.17 4.75
N SER A 196 14.12 20.64 3.71
CA SER A 196 13.50 21.46 2.66
C SER A 196 12.07 21.81 3.06
N GLU A 197 11.80 23.08 3.34
CA GLU A 197 10.43 23.56 3.52
C GLU A 197 9.70 23.61 2.17
N GLY A 198 8.42 23.22 2.15
CA GLY A 198 7.54 23.43 0.99
C GLY A 198 7.75 22.48 -0.19
N ILE A 199 8.22 21.25 0.04
CA ILE A 199 8.20 20.22 -1.00
C ILE A 199 6.75 19.85 -1.34
N ASP A 200 6.45 19.93 -2.63
CA ASP A 200 5.24 19.39 -3.23
C ASP A 200 5.16 17.88 -2.95
N PRO A 201 4.14 17.39 -2.21
CA PRO A 201 4.00 15.96 -1.91
C PRO A 201 4.00 15.07 -3.16
N ALA A 202 3.60 15.59 -4.33
CA ALA A 202 3.67 14.87 -5.59
C ALA A 202 5.12 14.61 -6.09
N ARG A 203 6.10 15.28 -5.49
CA ARG A 203 7.54 15.15 -5.79
C ARG A 203 8.34 14.67 -4.58
N CYS A 204 7.70 13.92 -3.71
CA CYS A 204 8.31 13.44 -2.49
C CYS A 204 9.48 12.48 -2.77
N PRO A 205 10.70 12.75 -2.25
CA PRO A 205 11.88 11.92 -2.50
C PRO A 205 11.97 10.68 -1.61
N ALA A 206 11.27 10.66 -0.47
CA ALA A 206 11.31 9.59 0.51
C ALA A 206 10.04 9.63 1.36
N PHE A 207 9.57 8.47 1.80
CA PHE A 207 8.40 8.38 2.68
C PHE A 207 8.81 7.76 4.01
N PHE A 208 8.01 8.03 5.04
CA PHE A 208 8.18 7.34 6.29
C PHE A 208 7.75 5.87 6.16
N VAL A 209 8.44 5.02 6.92
CA VAL A 209 8.10 3.61 7.12
C VAL A 209 8.05 3.37 8.62
N GLY A 210 7.06 2.59 9.05
CA GLY A 210 6.92 2.14 10.44
C GLY A 210 7.54 0.78 10.66
N GLY A 211 8.04 0.54 11.87
CA GLY A 211 8.66 -0.71 12.31
C GLY A 211 9.16 -0.56 13.74
N GLU A 212 10.38 -1.01 14.04
CA GLU A 212 10.99 -0.80 15.36
C GLU A 212 11.04 0.69 15.77
N HIS A 213 11.16 1.56 14.77
CA HIS A 213 11.06 3.01 14.87
C HIS A 213 10.56 3.56 13.54
N LEU A 214 10.13 4.83 13.49
CA LEU A 214 9.91 5.49 12.20
C LEU A 214 11.25 5.73 11.49
N ALA A 215 11.33 5.40 10.20
CA ALA A 215 12.47 5.73 9.37
C ALA A 215 12.03 6.34 8.04
N ALA A 216 12.85 7.21 7.45
CA ALA A 216 12.64 7.70 6.10
C ALA A 216 13.36 6.80 5.10
N VAL A 217 12.66 6.35 4.06
CA VAL A 217 13.20 5.48 3.00
C VAL A 217 12.91 6.11 1.63
N PRO A 218 13.91 6.24 0.74
CA PRO A 218 13.68 6.74 -0.61
C PRO A 218 12.65 5.91 -1.37
N PHE A 219 11.72 6.57 -2.07
CA PHE A 219 10.51 5.97 -2.63
C PHE A 219 10.74 4.80 -3.63
N LEU A 220 11.95 4.67 -4.19
CA LEU A 220 12.34 3.62 -5.14
C LEU A 220 13.03 2.40 -4.48
N VAL A 221 13.36 2.49 -3.19
CA VAL A 221 14.07 1.42 -2.48
C VAL A 221 13.12 0.26 -2.21
N ARG A 222 13.57 -0.95 -2.57
CA ARG A 222 12.91 -2.23 -2.26
C ARG A 222 13.66 -3.01 -1.18
N ASP A 223 14.99 -2.90 -1.17
CA ASP A 223 15.87 -3.53 -0.18
C ASP A 223 16.47 -2.45 0.73
N PRO A 224 15.90 -2.23 1.92
CA PRO A 224 16.35 -1.20 2.86
C PRO A 224 17.79 -1.44 3.35
N ALA A 225 18.24 -2.69 3.41
CA ALA A 225 19.61 -3.02 3.81
C ALA A 225 20.66 -2.52 2.80
N ARG A 226 20.24 -2.22 1.56
CA ARG A 226 21.10 -1.66 0.50
C ARG A 226 20.78 -0.20 0.16
N GLY A 227 19.65 0.32 0.64
CA GLY A 227 19.12 1.65 0.30
C GLY A 227 19.48 2.77 1.27
N GLY A 228 20.01 2.43 2.46
CA GLY A 228 20.41 3.38 3.49
C GLY A 228 19.26 3.84 4.37
N CYS A 229 19.48 3.82 5.69
CA CYS A 229 18.56 4.38 6.68
C CYS A 229 19.27 5.50 7.43
N ALA A 230 18.57 6.61 7.65
CA ALA A 230 19.15 7.79 8.27
C ALA A 230 19.48 7.56 9.76
N VAL A 231 18.78 6.66 10.44
CA VAL A 231 18.92 6.38 11.89
C VAL A 231 18.63 4.91 12.22
N GLY A 232 19.35 4.36 13.21
CA GLY A 232 19.10 3.04 13.78
C GLY A 232 19.50 1.84 12.91
N THR A 233 19.00 0.67 13.29
CA THR A 233 19.15 -0.58 12.52
C THR A 233 18.29 -0.50 11.24
N PRO A 234 18.84 -0.77 10.04
CA PRO A 234 18.05 -0.67 8.82
C PRO A 234 16.90 -1.69 8.83
N PRO A 235 15.71 -1.33 8.31
CA PRO A 235 14.59 -2.23 8.14
C PRO A 235 15.02 -3.57 7.56
N ALA A 236 14.44 -4.66 8.04
CA ALA A 236 14.78 -5.99 7.53
C ALA A 236 14.05 -6.27 6.21
N HIS A 237 12.79 -5.84 6.12
CA HIS A 237 11.91 -6.08 4.99
C HIS A 237 10.97 -4.87 4.81
N LEU A 238 10.68 -4.47 3.57
CA LEU A 238 9.69 -3.42 3.28
C LEU A 238 8.44 -4.05 2.69
N GLY A 239 7.31 -3.88 3.36
CA GLY A 239 5.98 -4.34 2.97
C GLY A 239 4.93 -3.24 3.14
N MET A 240 3.66 -3.63 3.29
CA MET A 240 2.56 -2.69 3.43
C MET A 240 1.38 -3.28 4.19
N ARG A 241 0.57 -2.39 4.74
CA ARG A 241 -0.72 -2.68 5.37
C ARG A 241 -1.72 -1.64 4.92
N LEU A 242 -2.96 -2.07 4.69
CA LEU A 242 -4.05 -1.17 4.31
C LEU A 242 -4.78 -0.62 5.53
N VAL A 243 -5.21 0.64 5.43
CA VAL A 243 -6.18 1.25 6.33
C VAL A 243 -7.29 1.91 5.53
N THR A 244 -8.43 2.17 6.17
CA THR A 244 -9.53 2.95 5.61
C THR A 244 -10.28 3.69 6.72
N ASP A 245 -10.83 4.86 6.39
CA ASP A 245 -11.71 5.64 7.25
C ASP A 245 -13.18 5.13 7.18
N ASP A 246 -13.49 4.28 6.18
CA ASP A 246 -14.82 3.74 5.97
C ASP A 246 -15.09 2.51 6.85
N ALA A 247 -16.32 2.43 7.36
CA ALA A 247 -16.77 1.25 8.08
C ALA A 247 -16.82 0.02 7.15
N PHE A 248 -16.34 -1.12 7.66
CA PHE A 248 -16.18 -2.35 6.91
C PHE A 248 -17.38 -3.30 6.98
#